data_AF-A0AAC9JD79-F1
#
_entry.id   AF-A0AAC9JD79-F1
#
_cell.length_a   1.000
_cell.length_b   1.000
_cell.length_c   1.000
_cell.angle_alpha   90.00
_cell.angle_beta   90.00
_cell.angle_gamma   90.00
#
_symmetry.space_group_name_H-M   'P 1'
#
loop_
_entity.id
_entity.type
_entity.pdbx_description
1 polymer ?
#
loop_
_entity_poly.entity_id
_entity_poly.type
_entity_poly.pdbx_seq_one_letter_code
_entity_poly.pdbx_strand_id
1 'polypeptide(L)'
;MKAFLGKYILHIDGVAGTSVGLLLLLFQDIASDFYQLPKGLILFLAGANVCYGIYALRLAFIRNRSLNEVAALAIANFLWAITCVGILLTYYEQASMFALLFIGAECIFVAILGLCEWCYRLLLVASGD
;
A
#
# COMPACT_ATOMS: atom_id res chain seq x y z
N MET A 1 -0.17 18.76 13.60
CA MET A 1 0.19 17.37 13.22
C MET A 1 -1.04 16.51 12.98
N LYS A 2 -1.91 16.27 13.98
CA LYS A 2 -3.14 15.45 13.84
C LYS A 2 -4.08 15.88 12.70
N ALA A 3 -4.33 17.17 12.54
CA ALA A 3 -5.19 17.70 11.48
C ALA A 3 -4.62 17.53 10.05
N PHE A 4 -3.28 17.57 9.90
CA PHE A 4 -2.62 17.34 8.62
C PHE A 4 -2.66 15.86 8.24
N LEU A 5 -2.35 14.97 9.20
CA LEU A 5 -2.44 13.51 9.00
C LEU A 5 -3.87 13.09 8.62
N GLY A 6 -4.88 13.61 9.32
CA GLY A 6 -6.28 13.28 9.04
C GLY A 6 -6.74 13.66 7.63
N LYS A 7 -6.22 14.76 7.08
CA LYS A 7 -6.63 15.25 5.76
C LYS A 7 -5.95 14.52 4.60
N TYR A 8 -4.68 14.17 4.76
CA TYR A 8 -3.85 13.73 3.63
C TYR A 8 -3.48 12.24 3.64
N ILE A 9 -3.66 11.50 4.74
CA ILE A 9 -3.17 10.12 4.79
C ILE A 9 -3.82 9.20 3.74
N LEU A 10 -5.15 9.30 3.55
CA LEU A 10 -5.86 8.53 2.53
C LEU A 10 -5.43 8.92 1.10
N HIS A 11 -5.06 10.18 0.90
CA HIS A 11 -4.51 10.64 -0.38
C HIS A 11 -3.09 10.09 -0.59
N ILE A 12 -2.27 10.07 0.45
CA ILE A 12 -0.90 9.55 0.39
C ILE A 12 -0.93 8.05 0.10
N ASP A 13 -1.72 7.27 0.86
CA ASP A 13 -1.90 5.83 0.61
C ASP A 13 -2.40 5.59 -0.82
N GLY A 14 -3.48 6.28 -1.18
CA GLY A 14 -4.10 6.13 -2.48
C GLY A 14 -3.17 6.45 -3.66
N VAL A 15 -2.46 7.58 -3.61
CA VAL A 15 -1.51 7.98 -4.67
C VAL A 15 -0.30 7.05 -4.69
N ALA A 16 0.26 6.70 -3.54
CA ALA A 16 1.41 5.80 -3.46
C ALA A 16 1.06 4.43 -4.04
N GLY A 17 0.03 3.76 -3.51
CA GLY A 17 -0.39 2.44 -3.99
C GLY A 17 -0.76 2.44 -5.47
N THR A 18 -1.56 3.42 -5.92
CA THR A 18 -1.96 3.48 -7.34
C THR A 18 -0.76 3.74 -8.25
N SER A 19 0.15 4.64 -7.88
CA SER A 19 1.33 4.95 -8.71
C SER A 19 2.31 3.78 -8.79
N VAL A 20 2.67 3.17 -7.66
CA VAL A 20 3.54 1.99 -7.62
C VAL A 20 2.92 0.84 -8.43
N GLY A 21 1.64 0.58 -8.21
CA GLY A 21 0.91 -0.47 -8.91
C GLY A 21 0.87 -0.26 -10.43
N LEU A 22 0.55 0.95 -10.88
CA LEU A 22 0.54 1.28 -12.31
C LEU A 22 1.94 1.20 -12.93
N LEU A 23 2.97 1.68 -12.23
CA LEU A 23 4.35 1.59 -12.71
C LEU A 23 4.79 0.13 -12.86
N LEU A 24 4.52 -0.72 -11.87
CA LEU A 24 4.83 -2.14 -11.96
C LEU A 24 4.04 -2.84 -13.07
N LEU A 25 2.77 -2.47 -13.32
CA LEU A 25 2.00 -3.02 -14.45
C LEU A 25 2.58 -2.61 -15.81
N LEU A 26 2.93 -1.33 -15.97
CA LEU A 26 3.47 -0.78 -17.22
C LEU A 26 4.86 -1.34 -17.54
N PHE A 27 5.69 -1.53 -16.51
CA PHE A 27 7.09 -1.95 -16.65
C PHE A 27 7.33 -3.38 -16.14
N GLN A 28 6.31 -4.24 -16.15
CA GLN A 28 6.34 -5.56 -15.51
C GLN A 28 7.51 -6.46 -15.94
N ASP A 29 7.87 -6.47 -17.23
CA ASP A 29 8.97 -7.28 -17.75
C ASP A 29 10.33 -6.74 -17.28
N ILE A 30 10.52 -5.42 -17.41
CA ILE A 30 11.73 -4.74 -16.93
C ILE A 30 11.88 -4.92 -15.42
N ALA A 31 10.78 -4.80 -14.67
CA ALA A 31 10.77 -4.99 -13.21
C ALA A 31 11.07 -6.44 -12.84
N SER A 32 10.55 -7.43 -13.56
CA SER A 32 10.85 -8.85 -13.32
C SER A 32 12.33 -9.14 -13.49
N ASP A 33 12.94 -8.65 -14.58
CA ASP A 33 14.36 -8.83 -14.87
C ASP A 33 15.24 -8.08 -13.87
N PHE A 34 14.92 -6.81 -13.60
CA PHE A 34 15.69 -5.95 -12.69
C PHE A 34 15.63 -6.45 -11.25
N TYR A 35 14.44 -6.86 -10.78
CA TYR A 35 14.26 -7.35 -9.42
C TYR A 35 14.66 -8.81 -9.24
N GLN A 36 14.88 -9.56 -10.33
CA GLN A 36 15.11 -11.00 -10.32
C GLN A 36 13.96 -11.76 -9.64
N LEU A 37 12.73 -11.28 -9.84
CA LEU A 37 11.51 -11.86 -9.30
C LEU A 37 10.64 -12.43 -10.42
N PRO A 38 9.86 -13.49 -10.16
CA PRO A 38 8.93 -14.03 -11.16
C PRO A 38 7.92 -12.97 -11.61
N LYS A 39 7.67 -12.88 -12.92
CA LYS A 39 6.68 -11.95 -13.48
C LYS A 39 5.30 -12.06 -12.83
N GLY A 40 4.88 -13.27 -12.46
CA GLY A 40 3.63 -13.49 -11.73
C GLY A 40 3.59 -12.78 -10.37
N LEU A 41 4.72 -12.71 -9.66
CA LEU A 41 4.83 -11.97 -8.40
C LEU A 41 4.82 -10.46 -8.64
N ILE A 42 5.46 -9.97 -9.70
CA ILE A 42 5.39 -8.55 -10.09
C ILE A 42 3.95 -8.15 -10.38
N LEU A 43 3.21 -8.96 -11.15
CA LEU A 43 1.79 -8.72 -11.43
C LEU A 43 0.93 -8.76 -10.17
N PHE A 44 1.22 -9.67 -9.24
CA PHE A 44 0.55 -9.72 -7.94
C PHE A 44 0.80 -8.46 -7.11
N LEU A 45 2.06 -8.04 -6.97
CA LEU A 45 2.44 -6.80 -6.28
C LEU A 45 1.75 -5.58 -6.91
N ALA A 46 1.72 -5.53 -8.24
CA ALA A 46 1.14 -4.44 -8.99
C ALA A 46 -0.39 -4.39 -8.83
N GLY A 47 -1.06 -5.53 -8.98
CA GLY A 47 -2.50 -5.65 -8.83
C GLY A 47 -2.98 -5.33 -7.41
N ALA A 48 -2.27 -5.82 -6.39
CA ALA A 48 -2.56 -5.49 -5.00
C ALA A 48 -2.47 -3.97 -4.77
N ASN A 49 -1.35 -3.36 -5.16
CA ASN A 49 -1.09 -1.92 -5.05
C ASN A 49 -2.17 -1.06 -5.71
N VAL A 50 -2.58 -1.41 -6.94
CA VAL A 50 -3.67 -0.71 -7.63
C VAL A 50 -5.00 -0.87 -6.88
N CYS A 51 -5.33 -2.08 -6.43
CA CYS A 51 -6.61 -2.35 -5.77
C CYS A 51 -6.79 -1.54 -4.49
N TYR A 52 -5.85 -1.60 -3.54
CA TYR A 52 -5.99 -0.80 -2.32
C TYR A 52 -5.72 0.68 -2.56
N GLY A 53 -4.84 1.05 -3.49
CA GLY A 53 -4.62 2.44 -3.87
C GLY A 53 -5.90 3.12 -4.38
N ILE A 54 -6.64 2.46 -5.28
CA ILE A 54 -7.95 2.95 -5.75
C ILE A 54 -8.96 3.03 -4.60
N TYR A 55 -8.97 2.04 -3.70
CA TYR A 55 -9.87 2.05 -2.55
C TYR A 55 -9.56 3.22 -1.60
N ALA A 56 -8.29 3.46 -1.29
CA ALA A 56 -7.84 4.57 -0.46
C ALA A 56 -8.14 5.93 -1.13
N LEU A 57 -7.92 6.08 -2.44
CA LEU A 57 -8.33 7.28 -3.19
C LEU A 57 -9.85 7.49 -3.16
N ARG A 58 -10.64 6.43 -3.35
CA ARG A 58 -12.10 6.51 -3.22
C ARG A 58 -12.46 7.06 -1.84
N LEU A 59 -11.88 6.50 -0.77
CA LEU A 59 -12.11 7.02 0.58
C LEU A 59 -11.66 8.48 0.69
N ALA A 60 -10.52 8.84 0.13
CA ALA A 60 -10.00 10.21 0.15
C ALA A 60 -10.97 11.25 -0.46
N PHE A 61 -11.75 10.88 -1.49
CA PHE A 61 -12.66 11.80 -2.18
C PHE A 61 -14.12 11.77 -1.72
N ILE A 62 -14.59 10.72 -1.05
CA ILE A 62 -15.97 10.70 -0.52
C ILE A 62 -16.06 11.47 0.81
N ARG A 63 -17.19 12.16 1.02
CA ARG A 63 -17.49 12.86 2.29
C ARG A 63 -17.93 11.91 3.40
N ASN A 64 -18.96 11.09 3.13
CA ASN A 64 -19.53 10.18 4.11
C ASN A 64 -18.77 8.85 4.18
N ARG A 65 -17.55 8.89 4.72
CA ARG A 65 -16.75 7.69 4.99
C ARG A 65 -17.31 6.97 6.22
N SER A 66 -17.47 5.67 6.18
CA SER A 66 -17.80 4.90 7.38
C SER A 66 -16.54 4.51 8.16
N LEU A 67 -16.70 4.34 9.47
CA LEU A 67 -15.64 3.83 10.35
C LEU A 67 -15.14 2.45 9.89
N ASN A 68 -16.04 1.62 9.40
CA ASN A 68 -15.74 0.26 8.94
C ASN A 68 -14.89 0.27 7.67
N GLU A 69 -15.14 1.19 6.73
CA GLU A 69 -14.32 1.32 5.53
C GLU A 69 -12.87 1.72 5.86
N VAL A 70 -12.69 2.70 6.75
CA VAL A 70 -11.34 3.14 7.17
C VAL A 70 -10.63 2.05 7.97
N ALA A 71 -11.36 1.34 8.84
CA ALA A 71 -10.81 0.20 9.58
C ALA A 71 -10.42 -0.96 8.65
N ALA A 72 -11.23 -1.24 7.62
CA ALA A 72 -10.92 -2.26 6.63
C ALA A 72 -9.66 -1.92 5.83
N LEU A 73 -9.48 -0.65 5.44
CA LEU A 73 -8.25 -0.19 4.78
C LEU A 73 -7.02 -0.40 5.68
N ALA A 74 -7.10 0.01 6.95
CA ALA A 74 -6.00 -0.17 7.90
C ALA A 74 -5.63 -1.67 8.08
N ILE A 75 -6.63 -2.55 8.17
CA ILE A 75 -6.41 -4.01 8.26
C ILE A 75 -5.77 -4.53 6.97
N ALA A 76 -6.22 -4.06 5.80
CA ALA A 76 -5.63 -4.44 4.52
C ALA A 76 -4.15 -4.04 4.44
N ASN A 77 -3.80 -2.84 4.88
CA ASN A 77 -2.42 -2.36 4.96
C ASN A 77 -1.56 -3.24 5.90
N PHE A 78 -2.10 -3.69 7.04
CA PHE A 78 -1.39 -4.65 7.90
C PHE A 78 -1.22 -6.04 7.28
N LEU A 79 -2.25 -6.57 6.63
CA LEU A 79 -2.17 -7.86 5.92
C LEU A 79 -1.16 -7.78 4.77
N TRP A 80 -1.07 -6.63 4.11
CA TRP A 80 -0.07 -6.39 3.08
C TRP A 80 1.35 -6.34 3.66
N ALA A 81 1.57 -5.67 4.80
CA ALA A 81 2.87 -5.72 5.48
C ALA A 81 3.31 -7.16 5.79
N ILE A 82 2.40 -7.99 6.30
CA ILE A 82 2.67 -9.42 6.57
C ILE A 82 3.01 -10.15 5.26
N THR A 83 2.30 -9.85 4.18
CA THR A 83 2.54 -10.42 2.85
C THR A 83 3.93 -10.02 2.34
N CYS A 84 4.34 -8.77 2.49
CA CYS A 84 5.69 -8.31 2.14
C CYS A 84 6.77 -9.05 2.93
N VAL A 85 6.57 -9.28 4.24
CA VAL A 85 7.48 -10.13 5.04
C VAL A 85 7.54 -11.55 4.46
N GLY A 86 6.38 -12.15 4.15
CA GLY A 86 6.33 -13.48 3.52
C GLY A 86 7.09 -13.55 2.20
N ILE A 87 6.96 -12.53 1.34
CA ILE A 87 7.69 -12.44 0.07
C ILE A 87 9.19 -12.30 0.33
N LEU A 88 9.61 -11.41 1.24
CA LEU A 88 11.03 -11.23 1.59
C LEU A 88 11.65 -12.54 2.07
N LEU A 89 10.97 -13.29 2.93
CA LEU A 89 11.47 -14.57 3.43
C LEU A 89 11.53 -15.64 2.34
N THR A 90 10.54 -15.66 1.44
CA THR A 90 10.45 -16.66 0.36
C THR A 90 11.50 -16.44 -0.72
N TYR A 91 11.78 -15.18 -1.06
CA TYR A 91 12.65 -14.80 -2.18
C TYR A 91 14.00 -14.21 -1.75
N TYR A 92 14.35 -14.28 -0.46
CA TYR A 92 15.55 -13.63 0.10
C TYR A 92 16.84 -13.94 -0.68
N GLU A 93 17.06 -15.20 -1.05
CA GLU A 93 18.29 -15.63 -1.74
C GLU A 93 18.27 -15.38 -3.25
N GLN A 94 17.08 -15.31 -3.86
CA GLN A 94 16.91 -15.16 -5.31
C GLN A 94 16.76 -13.70 -5.74
N ALA A 95 16.11 -12.89 -4.92
CA ALA A 95 15.78 -11.52 -5.25
C ALA A 95 17.03 -10.65 -5.27
N SER A 96 17.05 -9.67 -6.19
CA SER A 96 18.10 -8.65 -6.18
C SER A 96 18.05 -7.81 -4.89
N MET A 97 19.17 -7.20 -4.51
CA MET A 97 19.21 -6.25 -3.39
C MET A 97 18.19 -5.11 -3.55
N PHE A 98 17.95 -4.64 -4.78
CA PHE A 98 16.94 -3.61 -5.07
C PHE A 98 15.52 -4.09 -4.80
N ALA A 99 15.21 -5.36 -5.07
CA ALA A 99 13.92 -5.95 -4.76
C ALA A 99 13.70 -6.06 -3.25
N LEU A 100 14.72 -6.48 -2.50
CA LEU A 100 14.67 -6.54 -1.04
C LEU A 100 14.46 -5.15 -0.42
N LEU A 101 15.16 -4.13 -0.93
CA LEU A 101 14.96 -2.75 -0.50
C LEU A 101 13.57 -2.23 -0.85
N PHE A 102 13.10 -2.49 -2.08
CA PHE A 102 11.78 -2.07 -2.53
C PHE A 102 10.67 -2.71 -1.67
N ILE A 103 10.64 -4.03 -1.56
CA ILE A 103 9.61 -4.76 -0.79
C ILE A 103 9.74 -4.47 0.72
N GLY A 104 10.96 -4.29 1.22
CA GLY A 104 11.21 -3.86 2.60
C GLY A 104 10.69 -2.45 2.88
N ALA A 105 10.91 -1.51 1.96
CA ALA A 105 10.36 -0.16 2.06
C ALA A 105 8.82 -0.17 1.99
N GLU A 106 8.24 -0.94 1.06
CA GLU A 106 6.79 -1.17 0.98
C GLU A 106 6.24 -1.72 2.29
N CYS A 107 6.87 -2.75 2.87
CA CYS A 107 6.47 -3.34 4.14
C CYS A 107 6.41 -2.31 5.28
N ILE A 108 7.45 -1.49 5.41
CA ILE A 108 7.53 -0.47 6.47
C ILE A 108 6.49 0.63 6.21
N PHE A 109 6.38 1.06 4.95
CA PHE A 109 5.46 2.12 4.55
C PHE A 109 4.01 1.76 4.86
N VAL A 110 3.54 0.59 4.43
CA VAL A 110 2.15 0.16 4.65
C VAL A 110 1.88 -0.21 6.12
N ALA A 111 2.88 -0.67 6.88
CA ALA A 111 2.73 -0.85 8.32
C ALA A 111 2.51 0.49 9.04
N ILE A 112 3.25 1.53 8.67
CA ILE A 112 3.08 2.88 9.22
C ILE A 112 1.71 3.45 8.82
N LEU A 113 1.29 3.27 7.57
CA LEU A 113 -0.03 3.68 7.10
C LEU A 113 -1.13 2.98 7.89
N GLY A 114 -1.10 1.65 7.99
CA GLY A 114 -2.08 0.87 8.75
C GLY A 114 -2.17 1.31 10.21
N LEU A 115 -1.03 1.58 10.86
CA LEU A 115 -1.01 2.13 12.23
C LEU A 115 -1.67 3.49 12.31
N CYS A 116 -1.34 4.39 11.39
CA CYS A 116 -1.88 5.75 11.42
C CYS A 116 -3.38 5.74 11.10
N GLU A 117 -3.81 5.00 10.08
CA GLU A 117 -5.22 4.84 9.73
C GLU A 117 -6.02 4.24 10.86
N TRP A 118 -5.49 3.20 11.52
CA TRP A 118 -6.15 2.61 12.68
C TRP A 118 -6.25 3.58 13.85
N CYS A 119 -5.16 4.26 14.21
CA CYS A 119 -5.13 5.19 15.33
C CYS A 119 -6.00 6.42 15.10
N TYR A 120 -6.06 6.93 13.86
CA TYR A 120 -6.76 8.16 13.51
C TYR A 120 -8.11 7.93 12.82
N ARG A 121 -8.61 6.69 12.71
CA ARG A 121 -9.85 6.34 11.98
C ARG A 121 -11.06 7.23 12.28
N LEU A 122 -11.28 7.58 13.55
CA LEU A 122 -12.39 8.47 13.95
C LEU A 122 -12.22 9.89 13.39
N LEU A 123 -10.99 10.40 13.37
CA LEU A 123 -10.66 11.69 12.76
C LEU A 123 -10.78 11.63 11.23
N LEU A 124 -10.39 10.51 10.61
CA LEU A 124 -10.50 10.31 9.16
C LEU A 124 -11.94 10.32 8.68
N VAL A 125 -12.83 9.72 9.47
CA VAL A 125 -14.29 9.80 9.24
C VAL A 125 -14.78 11.24 9.38
N ALA A 126 -14.47 11.92 10.49
CA ALA A 126 -14.92 13.28 10.75
C ALA A 126 -14.34 14.33 9.77
N SER A 127 -13.18 14.06 9.17
CA SER A 127 -12.56 14.94 8.16
C SER A 127 -13.20 14.86 6.77
N GLY A 128 -14.14 13.93 6.58
CA GLY A 128 -14.94 13.84 5.37
C GLY A 128 -16.13 14.81 5.34
N ASP A 129 -16.53 15.38 6.47
CA ASP A 129 -17.63 16.35 6.57
C ASP A 129 -17.23 17.74 6.02
#